data_AF-A0A0E3L3A3-F1
#
_entry.id   AF-A0A0E3L3A3-F1
#
_cell.length_a   1.000
_cell.length_b   1.000
_cell.length_c   1.000
_cell.angle_alpha   90.00
_cell.angle_beta   90.00
_cell.angle_gamma   90.00
#
_symmetry.space_group_name_H-M   'P 1'
#
loop_
_entity.id
_entity.type
_entity.pdbx_description
1 polymer ?
#
loop_
_entity_poly.entity_id
_entity_poly.type
_entity_poly.pdbx_seq_one_letter_code
_entity_poly.pdbx_strand_id
1 'polypeptide(L)'
;MIKDFSGDDSAWADFLISKAALILASVILFAALFQLAAGFKDLEAQEQLDFLARDFKTAVDKAGAGSFQEGYQEGYQEGYQEGYQVENQVGNPLRNQEELSFHFDENEVFLASPFGENIEICVSGEYVHLKAKYDEKSFSAVRPFAFMVLPFNEYILREKLNTKFGAEGSESSPLTADSHKIKAFLQVSGTEEMVFNAGENISIKKELIYVKDNEEVSAFGCVLVYQ
;
A
#
# COMPACT_ATOMS: atom_id res chain seq x y z
N MET A 1 69.00 47.14 29.98
CA MET A 1 67.52 47.23 29.91
C MET A 1 67.06 46.00 29.14
N ILE A 2 66.73 44.92 29.86
CA ILE A 2 66.29 43.65 29.26
C ILE A 2 64.78 43.80 29.04
N LYS A 3 64.36 43.71 27.79
CA LYS A 3 62.95 43.87 27.38
C LYS A 3 62.34 42.47 27.41
N ASP A 4 61.41 42.26 28.33
CA ASP A 4 60.71 40.98 28.48
C ASP A 4 59.90 40.66 27.21
N PHE A 5 60.28 39.58 26.51
CA PHE A 5 59.58 39.00 25.37
C PHE A 5 58.51 37.98 25.78
N SER A 6 58.05 38.02 27.03
CA SER A 6 57.08 37.06 27.58
C SER A 6 55.63 37.30 27.13
N GLY A 7 55.35 38.38 26.38
CA GLY A 7 54.01 38.73 25.90
C GLY A 7 53.59 38.09 24.58
N ASP A 8 54.54 37.52 23.81
CA ASP A 8 54.23 36.95 22.48
C ASP A 8 53.69 35.51 22.58
N ASP A 9 54.12 34.72 23.58
CA ASP A 9 53.75 33.30 23.68
C ASP A 9 52.24 33.08 23.88
N SER A 10 51.55 34.00 24.58
CA SER A 10 50.09 33.89 24.75
C SER A 10 49.32 34.22 23.47
N ALA A 11 49.79 35.21 22.70
CA ALA A 11 49.17 35.57 21.43
C ALA A 11 49.32 34.47 20.37
N TRP A 12 50.47 33.78 20.37
CA TRP A 12 50.68 32.59 19.54
C TRP A 12 49.81 31.42 19.98
N ALA A 13 49.64 31.19 21.28
CA ALA A 13 48.75 30.15 21.80
C ALA A 13 47.28 30.42 21.43
N ASP A 14 46.79 31.65 21.61
CA ASP A 14 45.41 32.04 21.27
C ASP A 14 45.13 31.91 19.77
N PHE A 15 46.10 32.23 18.92
CA PHE A 15 46.00 32.05 17.48
C PHE A 15 45.91 30.56 17.08
N LEU A 16 46.74 29.70 17.68
CA LEU A 16 46.71 28.26 17.44
C LEU A 16 45.40 27.63 17.95
N ILE A 17 44.92 28.05 19.12
CA ILE A 17 43.63 27.61 19.67
C ILE A 17 42.48 28.03 18.76
N SER A 18 42.47 29.27 18.26
CA SER A 18 41.45 29.77 17.33
C SER A 18 41.43 28.97 16.02
N LYS A 19 42.60 28.64 15.46
CA LYS A 19 42.69 27.78 14.26
C LYS A 19 42.22 26.36 14.53
N ALA A 20 42.61 25.77 15.66
CA ALA A 20 42.16 24.44 16.04
C ALA A 20 40.64 24.42 16.25
N ALA A 21 40.09 25.43 16.92
CA ALA A 21 38.65 25.60 17.10
C ALA A 21 37.92 25.77 15.76
N LEU A 22 38.48 26.55 14.82
CA LEU A 22 37.92 26.72 13.48
C LEU A 22 37.92 25.41 12.68
N ILE A 23 39.01 24.65 12.72
CA ILE A 23 39.09 23.33 12.06
C ILE A 23 38.04 22.39 12.66
N LEU A 24 37.94 22.33 13.98
CA LEU A 24 36.95 21.49 14.66
C LEU A 24 35.51 21.92 14.34
N ALA A 25 35.22 23.21 14.34
CA ALA A 25 33.92 23.75 13.93
C ALA A 25 33.59 23.41 12.47
N SER A 26 34.59 23.45 11.58
CA SER A 26 34.42 23.05 10.18
C SER A 26 34.09 21.57 10.05
N VAL A 27 34.79 20.69 10.77
CA VAL A 27 34.50 19.23 10.76
C VAL A 27 33.09 18.96 11.26
N ILE A 28 32.67 19.61 12.35
CA ILE A 28 31.31 19.48 12.89
C ILE A 28 30.27 19.96 11.88
N LEU A 29 30.51 21.12 11.24
CA LEU A 29 29.62 21.65 10.21
C LEU A 29 29.49 20.69 9.03
N PHE A 30 30.59 20.15 8.51
CA PHE A 30 30.55 19.17 7.43
C PHE A 30 29.79 17.90 7.84
N ALA A 31 30.07 17.36 9.03
CA ALA A 31 29.34 16.21 9.55
C ALA A 31 27.83 16.47 9.62
N ALA A 32 27.41 17.64 10.11
CA ALA A 32 26.01 18.03 10.16
C ALA A 32 25.38 18.16 8.75
N LEU A 33 26.10 18.73 7.78
CA LEU A 33 25.64 18.82 6.39
C LEU A 33 25.48 17.43 5.74
N PHE A 34 26.42 16.50 5.99
CA PHE A 34 26.30 15.13 5.52
C PHE A 34 25.10 14.41 6.14
N GLN A 35 24.87 14.57 7.45
CA GLN A 35 23.71 14.00 8.13
C GLN A 35 22.39 14.57 7.59
N LEU A 36 22.35 15.88 7.31
CA LEU A 36 21.18 16.52 6.70
C LEU A 36 20.91 15.98 5.29
N ALA A 37 21.95 15.87 4.46
CA ALA A 37 21.82 15.31 3.11
C ALA A 37 21.37 13.84 3.12
N ALA A 38 21.87 13.03 4.05
CA ALA A 38 21.41 11.67 4.26
C ALA A 38 19.93 11.63 4.69
N GLY A 39 19.51 12.53 5.59
CA GLY A 39 18.12 12.65 6.02
C GLY A 39 17.17 12.99 4.87
N PHE A 40 17.58 13.82 3.91
CA PHE A 40 16.76 14.09 2.72
C PHE A 40 16.59 12.86 1.82
N LYS A 41 17.63 12.04 1.65
CA LYS A 41 17.53 10.78 0.88
C LYS A 41 16.57 9.78 1.53
N ASP A 42 16.63 9.66 2.85
CA ASP A 42 15.70 8.79 3.59
C ASP A 42 14.26 9.27 3.42
N LEU A 43 14.02 10.59 3.47
CA LEU A 43 12.71 11.18 3.27
C LEU A 43 12.16 10.91 1.87
N GLU A 44 12.98 11.10 0.84
CA GLU A 44 12.63 10.80 -0.55
C GLU A 44 12.28 9.31 -0.73
N ALA A 45 13.09 8.41 -0.17
CA ALA A 45 12.85 6.97 -0.23
C ALA A 45 11.52 6.59 0.45
N GLN A 46 11.20 7.20 1.61
CA GLN A 46 9.92 7.01 2.28
C GLN A 46 8.74 7.52 1.44
N GLU A 47 8.86 8.71 0.83
CA GLU A 47 7.81 9.30 -0.02
C GLU A 47 7.50 8.42 -1.24
N GLN A 48 8.52 7.86 -1.88
CA GLN A 48 8.35 6.95 -3.01
C GLN A 48 7.61 5.66 -2.59
N LEU A 49 7.98 5.06 -1.45
CA LEU A 49 7.28 3.88 -0.93
C LEU A 49 5.83 4.20 -0.58
N ASP A 50 5.59 5.37 0.01
CA ASP A 50 4.27 5.88 0.36
C ASP A 50 3.39 6.16 -0.86
N PHE A 51 4.00 6.58 -1.97
CA PHE A 51 3.34 6.74 -3.26
C PHE A 51 2.95 5.39 -3.86
N LEU A 52 3.87 4.43 -3.91
CA LEU A 52 3.60 3.08 -4.45
C LEU A 52 2.49 2.37 -3.66
N ALA A 53 2.50 2.46 -2.33
CA ALA A 53 1.43 1.90 -1.50
C ALA A 53 0.07 2.58 -1.76
N ARG A 54 0.07 3.89 -2.04
CA ARG A 54 -1.14 4.65 -2.39
C ARG A 54 -1.65 4.25 -3.78
N ASP A 55 -0.75 4.08 -4.74
CA ASP A 55 -1.08 3.72 -6.12
C ASP A 55 -1.73 2.32 -6.17
N PHE A 56 -1.11 1.35 -5.52
CA PHE A 56 -1.67 0.00 -5.37
C PHE A 56 -3.04 0.01 -4.67
N LYS A 57 -3.16 0.74 -3.53
CA LYS A 57 -4.47 0.92 -2.88
C LYS A 57 -5.49 1.51 -3.84
N THR A 58 -5.10 2.50 -4.64
CA THR A 58 -6.01 3.17 -5.58
C THR A 58 -6.50 2.20 -6.64
N ALA A 59 -5.63 1.33 -7.16
CA ALA A 59 -6.01 0.28 -8.11
C ALA A 59 -7.02 -0.70 -7.48
N VAL A 60 -6.76 -1.19 -6.26
CA VAL A 60 -7.66 -2.10 -5.53
C VAL A 60 -9.00 -1.43 -5.22
N ASP A 61 -8.99 -0.20 -4.71
CA ASP A 61 -10.22 0.52 -4.37
C ASP A 61 -11.03 0.88 -5.62
N LYS A 62 -10.36 1.20 -6.73
CA LYS A 62 -11.02 1.43 -8.02
C LYS A 62 -11.71 0.17 -8.52
N ALA A 63 -11.06 -1.00 -8.39
CA ALA A 63 -11.69 -2.27 -8.72
C ALA A 63 -12.92 -2.53 -7.84
N GLY A 64 -12.84 -2.22 -6.53
CA GLY A 64 -13.98 -2.32 -5.61
C GLY A 64 -15.13 -1.37 -5.95
N ALA A 65 -14.82 -0.12 -6.32
CA ALA A 65 -15.80 0.91 -6.66
C ALA A 65 -16.47 0.70 -8.03
N GLY A 66 -15.88 -0.09 -8.93
CA GLY A 66 -16.44 -0.39 -10.24
C GLY A 66 -17.89 -0.86 -10.14
N SER A 67 -18.83 -0.10 -10.71
CA SER A 67 -20.25 -0.44 -10.66
C SER A 67 -20.52 -1.68 -11.50
N PHE A 68 -21.20 -2.67 -10.91
CA PHE A 68 -21.91 -3.65 -11.72
C PHE A 68 -23.11 -2.92 -12.32
N GLN A 69 -23.23 -2.91 -13.65
CA GLN A 69 -24.43 -2.40 -14.29
C GLN A 69 -25.65 -3.21 -13.83
N GLU A 70 -26.54 -2.50 -13.12
CA GLU A 70 -27.94 -2.78 -12.75
C GLU A 70 -28.28 -3.98 -11.85
N GLY A 71 -28.83 -3.67 -10.66
CA GLY A 71 -29.90 -4.53 -10.09
C GLY A 71 -29.99 -4.71 -8.58
N TYR A 72 -28.97 -4.39 -7.77
CA TYR A 72 -29.03 -4.69 -6.33
C TYR A 72 -28.59 -3.49 -5.50
N GLN A 73 -29.48 -3.03 -4.61
CA GLN A 73 -29.25 -1.89 -3.71
C GLN A 73 -28.17 -2.24 -2.68
N GLU A 74 -26.93 -1.83 -2.93
CA GLU A 74 -25.92 -1.76 -1.88
C GLU A 74 -26.02 -0.40 -1.17
N GLY A 75 -26.52 -0.44 0.06
CA GLY A 75 -26.39 0.65 1.02
C GLY A 75 -24.98 0.64 1.62
N TYR A 76 -24.05 1.37 1.00
CA TYR A 76 -22.85 1.87 1.66
C TYR A 76 -22.83 3.39 1.55
N GLN A 77 -23.18 4.08 2.64
CA GLN A 77 -22.87 5.49 2.85
C GLN A 77 -22.03 5.57 4.12
N GLU A 78 -20.74 5.87 3.96
CA GLU A 78 -20.00 6.71 4.90
C GLU A 78 -18.75 7.30 4.22
N GLY A 79 -18.99 8.46 3.59
CA GLY A 79 -18.11 9.63 3.52
C GLY A 79 -16.67 9.49 3.09
N TYR A 80 -16.40 9.63 1.78
CA TYR A 80 -15.36 10.51 1.23
C TYR A 80 -15.83 10.96 -0.18
N GLN A 81 -16.13 12.25 -0.34
CA GLN A 81 -16.38 12.88 -1.65
C GLN A 81 -15.10 13.56 -2.11
N GLU A 82 -14.45 13.03 -3.14
CA GLU A 82 -13.73 13.85 -4.12
C GLU A 82 -14.08 13.34 -5.53
N GLY A 83 -14.44 14.29 -6.39
CA GLY A 83 -15.17 14.04 -7.63
C GLY A 83 -14.33 13.38 -8.72
N TYR A 84 -14.92 12.37 -9.35
CA TYR A 84 -14.53 11.90 -10.67
C TYR A 84 -15.77 11.95 -11.57
N GLN A 85 -15.75 12.81 -12.60
CA GLN A 85 -16.69 12.71 -13.72
C GLN A 85 -16.14 11.67 -14.69
N VAL A 86 -16.93 10.64 -15.00
CA VAL A 86 -16.63 9.69 -16.07
C VAL A 86 -17.68 9.89 -17.16
N GLU A 87 -17.19 10.25 -18.35
CA GLU A 87 -17.96 10.41 -19.58
C GLU A 87 -18.50 9.04 -20.05
N ASN A 88 -19.80 8.98 -20.35
CA ASN A 88 -20.48 7.80 -20.86
C ASN A 88 -20.00 7.43 -22.27
N GLN A 89 -19.57 6.19 -22.48
CA GLN A 89 -19.56 5.57 -23.81
C GLN A 89 -20.31 4.24 -23.79
N VAL A 90 -21.18 4.10 -24.79
CA VAL A 90 -22.17 3.05 -25.01
C VAL A 90 -21.52 1.90 -25.80
N GLY A 91 -21.60 0.66 -25.33
CA GLY A 91 -21.27 -0.51 -26.17
C GLY A 91 -21.13 -1.88 -25.47
N ASN A 92 -22.06 -2.79 -25.78
CA ASN A 92 -22.07 -4.26 -25.68
C ASN A 92 -22.20 -4.99 -24.30
N PRO A 93 -23.14 -5.96 -24.17
CA PRO A 93 -23.32 -6.77 -22.97
C PRO A 93 -22.53 -8.09 -23.07
N LEU A 94 -21.32 -8.11 -22.52
CA LEU A 94 -20.73 -9.35 -21.99
C LEU A 94 -20.38 -9.07 -20.53
N ARG A 95 -20.84 -9.95 -19.62
CA ARG A 95 -20.44 -10.01 -18.21
C ARG A 95 -18.93 -10.26 -18.13
N ASN A 96 -18.11 -9.25 -18.36
CA ASN A 96 -16.70 -9.31 -18.05
C ASN A 96 -16.56 -8.79 -16.62
N GLN A 97 -16.40 -9.71 -15.67
CA GLN A 97 -15.73 -9.37 -14.42
C GLN A 97 -14.32 -8.93 -14.83
N GLU A 98 -14.10 -7.62 -14.96
CA GLU A 98 -12.81 -7.09 -15.40
C GLU A 98 -11.76 -7.41 -14.32
N GLU A 99 -10.93 -8.41 -14.60
CA GLU A 99 -9.72 -8.70 -13.85
C GLU A 99 -8.66 -7.68 -14.30
N LEU A 100 -8.20 -6.88 -13.34
CA LEU A 100 -7.15 -5.90 -13.55
C LEU A 100 -5.81 -6.54 -13.16
N SER A 101 -4.86 -6.54 -14.10
CA SER A 101 -3.47 -6.87 -13.81
C SER A 101 -2.75 -5.60 -13.37
N PHE A 102 -2.21 -5.59 -12.16
CA PHE A 102 -1.38 -4.51 -11.64
C PHE A 102 0.09 -4.92 -11.70
N HIS A 103 0.93 -4.02 -12.20
CA HIS A 103 2.38 -4.19 -12.21
C HIS A 103 3.07 -2.94 -11.66
N PHE A 104 4.00 -3.13 -10.74
CA PHE A 104 4.78 -2.02 -10.17
C PHE A 104 5.85 -1.49 -11.13
N ASP A 105 6.39 -2.31 -12.03
CA ASP A 105 7.48 -1.93 -12.94
C ASP A 105 7.06 -0.96 -14.05
N GLU A 106 5.76 -0.83 -14.30
CA GLU A 106 5.20 0.17 -15.21
C GLU A 106 5.22 1.58 -14.59
N ASN A 107 5.44 1.70 -13.27
CA ASN A 107 5.46 2.96 -12.57
C ASN A 107 6.88 3.56 -12.57
N GLU A 108 7.05 4.76 -13.13
CA GLU A 108 8.35 5.46 -13.17
C GLU A 108 8.96 5.64 -11.76
N VAL A 109 8.13 5.80 -10.73
CA VAL A 109 8.58 5.91 -9.33
C VAL A 109 9.18 4.60 -8.83
N PHE A 110 8.66 3.45 -9.26
CA PHE A 110 9.24 2.14 -8.93
C PHE A 110 10.59 1.95 -9.63
N LEU A 111 10.68 2.28 -10.92
CA LEU A 111 11.92 2.18 -11.70
C LEU A 111 13.01 3.12 -11.19
N ALA A 112 12.64 4.31 -10.72
CA ALA A 112 13.54 5.29 -10.11
C ALA A 112 13.81 5.03 -8.62
N SER A 113 13.12 4.04 -8.02
CA SER A 113 13.20 3.77 -6.60
C SER A 113 14.57 3.24 -6.19
N PRO A 114 15.13 3.67 -5.03
CA PRO A 114 16.36 3.09 -4.51
C PRO A 114 16.19 1.63 -4.06
N PHE A 115 14.95 1.13 -3.99
CA PHE A 115 14.63 -0.23 -3.54
C PHE A 115 14.68 -1.27 -4.67
N GLY A 116 14.35 -0.88 -5.90
CA GLY A 116 14.17 -1.80 -7.03
C GLY A 116 13.22 -2.96 -6.70
N GLU A 117 13.61 -4.18 -7.06
CA GLU A 117 12.85 -5.42 -6.77
C GLU A 117 12.82 -5.82 -5.28
N ASN A 118 13.52 -5.10 -4.39
CA ASN A 118 13.56 -5.43 -2.95
C ASN A 118 12.38 -4.87 -2.15
N ILE A 119 11.23 -4.70 -2.80
CA ILE A 119 9.98 -4.29 -2.17
C ILE A 119 9.14 -5.55 -1.91
N GLU A 120 8.87 -5.82 -0.64
CA GLU A 120 7.94 -6.86 -0.20
C GLU A 120 6.55 -6.24 -0.06
N ILE A 121 5.57 -6.79 -0.79
CA ILE A 121 4.19 -6.31 -0.75
C ILE A 121 3.37 -7.29 0.09
N CYS A 122 2.98 -6.88 1.30
CA CYS A 122 2.10 -7.67 2.16
C CYS A 122 0.67 -7.15 2.02
N VAL A 123 -0.28 -8.02 1.68
CA VAL A 123 -1.70 -7.66 1.56
C VAL A 123 -2.51 -8.49 2.55
N SER A 124 -3.28 -7.80 3.38
CA SER A 124 -4.36 -8.40 4.17
C SER A 124 -5.71 -7.93 3.62
N GLY A 125 -6.79 -8.43 4.19
CA GLY A 125 -8.14 -7.96 3.87
C GLY A 125 -8.45 -6.55 4.37
N GLU A 126 -7.59 -5.97 5.21
CA GLU A 126 -7.77 -4.65 5.81
C GLU A 126 -6.82 -3.59 5.24
N TYR A 127 -5.61 -3.98 4.82
CA TYR A 127 -4.59 -3.06 4.36
C TYR A 127 -3.57 -3.69 3.41
N VAL A 128 -2.87 -2.84 2.68
CA VAL A 128 -1.58 -3.15 2.04
C VAL A 128 -0.44 -2.56 2.87
N HIS A 129 0.64 -3.32 3.00
CA HIS A 129 1.87 -2.94 3.66
C HIS A 129 3.06 -3.23 2.75
N LEU A 130 3.69 -2.17 2.24
CA LEU A 130 4.95 -2.28 1.50
C LEU A 130 6.12 -2.16 2.47
N LYS A 131 7.07 -3.09 2.39
CA LYS A 131 8.32 -3.07 3.17
C LYS A 131 9.49 -3.03 2.21
N ALA A 132 10.49 -2.21 2.50
CA ALA A 132 11.71 -2.16 1.72
C ALA A 132 12.92 -1.94 2.61
N LYS A 133 14.09 -2.37 2.14
CA LYS A 133 15.37 -2.12 2.81
C LYS A 133 16.33 -1.42 1.88
N TYR A 134 16.94 -0.34 2.35
CA TYR A 134 17.96 0.42 1.63
C TYR A 134 18.95 1.03 2.62
N ASP A 135 20.24 0.91 2.32
CA ASP A 135 21.33 1.46 3.15
C ASP A 135 21.22 1.09 4.65
N GLU A 136 21.01 -0.21 4.92
CA GLU A 136 20.76 -0.80 6.26
C GLU A 136 19.52 -0.30 7.00
N LYS A 137 18.76 0.63 6.42
CA LYS A 137 17.51 1.14 6.95
C LYS A 137 16.33 0.37 6.38
N SER A 138 15.28 0.26 7.19
CA SER A 138 14.00 -0.35 6.80
C SER A 138 12.95 0.74 6.64
N PHE A 139 12.22 0.68 5.56
CA PHE A 139 11.13 1.59 5.21
C PHE A 139 9.83 0.80 5.15
N SER A 140 8.73 1.45 5.52
CA SER A 140 7.42 0.83 5.54
C SER A 140 6.34 1.84 5.17
N ALA A 141 5.40 1.43 4.32
CA ALA A 141 4.21 2.20 4.00
C ALA A 141 2.97 1.31 4.14
N VAL A 142 2.02 1.74 4.98
CA VAL A 142 0.76 1.01 5.23
C VAL A 142 -0.41 1.85 4.75
N ARG A 143 -1.37 1.22 4.08
CA ARG A 143 -2.59 1.85 3.57
C ARG A 143 -3.81 0.94 3.76
N PRO A 144 -4.86 1.39 4.47
CA PRO A 144 -6.08 0.61 4.64
C PRO A 144 -6.92 0.62 3.36
N PHE A 145 -7.64 -0.46 3.07
CA PHE A 145 -8.56 -0.52 1.92
C PHE A 145 -9.92 0.09 2.23
N ALA A 146 -10.61 0.59 1.20
CA ALA A 146 -11.98 1.10 1.33
C ALA A 146 -13.04 -0.01 1.22
N PHE A 147 -12.68 -1.14 0.61
CA PHE A 147 -13.55 -2.29 0.38
C PHE A 147 -12.99 -3.54 1.07
N MET A 148 -13.83 -4.56 1.22
CA MET A 148 -13.40 -5.86 1.71
C MET A 148 -12.47 -6.51 0.68
N VAL A 149 -11.20 -6.67 1.06
CA VAL A 149 -10.19 -7.34 0.25
C VAL A 149 -9.98 -8.76 0.77
N LEU A 150 -9.67 -9.69 -0.13
CA LEU A 150 -9.29 -11.05 0.22
C LEU A 150 -8.02 -11.41 -0.57
N PRO A 151 -6.91 -11.75 0.11
CA PRO A 151 -5.62 -11.99 -0.54
C PRO A 151 -5.53 -13.43 -1.12
N PHE A 152 -6.54 -13.84 -1.86
CA PHE A 152 -6.59 -15.14 -2.53
C PHE A 152 -7.54 -15.11 -3.74
N ASN A 153 -7.34 -16.06 -4.65
CA ASN A 153 -8.12 -16.17 -5.88
C ASN A 153 -9.55 -16.70 -5.66
N GLU A 154 -10.36 -16.66 -6.73
CA GLU A 154 -11.75 -17.09 -6.68
C GLU A 154 -11.89 -18.56 -6.26
N TYR A 155 -11.03 -19.45 -6.74
CA TYR A 155 -11.08 -20.87 -6.38
C TYR A 155 -10.99 -21.08 -4.85
N ILE A 156 -10.03 -20.42 -4.21
CA ILE A 156 -9.85 -20.48 -2.74
C ILE A 156 -11.06 -19.86 -2.02
N LEU A 157 -11.63 -18.76 -2.54
CA LEU A 157 -12.86 -18.18 -2.00
C LEU A 157 -14.00 -19.19 -2.01
N ARG A 158 -14.29 -19.79 -3.18
CA ARG A 158 -15.41 -20.74 -3.35
C ARG A 158 -15.21 -21.97 -2.47
N GLU A 159 -13.98 -22.48 -2.37
CA GLU A 159 -13.64 -23.62 -1.51
C GLU A 159 -13.89 -23.31 -0.03
N LYS A 160 -13.41 -22.15 0.46
CA LYS A 160 -13.62 -21.70 1.85
C LYS A 160 -15.11 -21.53 2.16
N LEU A 161 -15.86 -20.91 1.25
CA LEU A 161 -17.31 -20.73 1.39
C LEU A 161 -18.04 -22.07 1.41
N ASN A 162 -17.74 -22.97 0.48
CA ASN A 162 -18.37 -24.28 0.40
C ASN A 162 -18.06 -25.13 1.65
N THR A 163 -16.82 -25.09 2.12
CA THR A 163 -16.40 -25.80 3.34
C THR A 163 -17.14 -25.29 4.57
N LYS A 164 -17.37 -23.97 4.67
CA LYS A 164 -17.98 -23.36 5.85
C LYS A 164 -19.51 -23.38 5.84
N PHE A 165 -20.11 -23.19 4.67
CA PHE A 165 -21.54 -22.92 4.50
C PHE A 165 -22.24 -23.95 3.59
N GLY A 166 -21.52 -24.88 2.97
CA GLY A 166 -22.07 -25.91 2.09
C GLY A 166 -22.48 -25.42 0.70
N ALA A 167 -22.07 -24.20 0.32
CA ALA A 167 -22.33 -23.61 -0.98
C ALA A 167 -21.20 -22.65 -1.39
N GLU A 168 -21.03 -22.44 -2.69
CA GLU A 168 -19.94 -21.64 -3.26
C GLU A 168 -20.21 -20.12 -3.26
N GLY A 169 -21.45 -19.71 -3.01
CA GLY A 169 -21.86 -18.31 -3.01
C GLY A 169 -21.90 -17.67 -4.39
N SER A 170 -22.12 -18.47 -5.43
CA SER A 170 -22.37 -18.02 -6.80
C SER A 170 -23.87 -17.76 -7.02
N GLU A 171 -24.23 -17.13 -8.14
CA GLU A 171 -25.64 -16.89 -8.49
C GLU A 171 -26.47 -18.19 -8.58
N SER A 172 -25.85 -19.28 -9.06
CA SER A 172 -26.47 -20.60 -9.16
C SER A 172 -26.43 -21.40 -7.85
N SER A 173 -25.55 -21.05 -6.91
CA SER A 173 -25.38 -21.69 -5.60
C SER A 173 -25.22 -20.63 -4.50
N PRO A 174 -26.27 -19.84 -4.21
CA PRO A 174 -26.20 -18.77 -3.23
C PRO A 174 -26.08 -19.33 -1.81
N LEU A 175 -25.42 -18.58 -0.93
CA LEU A 175 -25.31 -18.91 0.48
C LEU A 175 -26.66 -18.70 1.17
N THR A 176 -27.06 -19.63 2.04
CA THR A 176 -28.31 -19.51 2.84
C THR A 176 -28.06 -19.06 4.27
N ALA A 177 -26.80 -18.84 4.64
CA ALA A 177 -26.41 -18.35 5.95
C ALA A 177 -26.68 -16.85 6.08
N ASP A 178 -26.83 -16.40 7.33
CA ASP A 178 -26.95 -14.99 7.67
C ASP A 178 -25.77 -14.16 7.13
N SER A 179 -26.08 -13.01 6.54
CA SER A 179 -25.09 -12.15 5.85
C SER A 179 -24.01 -11.63 6.80
N HIS A 180 -24.32 -11.35 8.07
CA HIS A 180 -23.33 -10.94 9.06
C HIS A 180 -22.35 -12.06 9.39
N LYS A 181 -22.83 -13.31 9.51
CA LYS A 181 -21.95 -14.48 9.71
C LYS A 181 -21.01 -14.70 8.53
N ILE A 182 -21.48 -14.48 7.31
CA ILE A 182 -20.65 -14.62 6.11
C ILE A 182 -19.58 -13.51 6.09
N LYS A 183 -19.97 -12.25 6.30
CA LYS A 183 -19.02 -11.13 6.36
C LYS A 183 -17.95 -11.32 7.44
N ALA A 184 -18.35 -11.74 8.64
CA ALA A 184 -17.41 -12.01 9.73
C ALA A 184 -16.44 -13.15 9.39
N PHE A 185 -16.92 -14.21 8.73
CA PHE A 185 -16.05 -15.30 8.27
C PHE A 185 -15.04 -14.83 7.22
N LEU A 186 -15.46 -14.00 6.26
CA LEU A 186 -14.58 -13.46 5.23
C LEU A 186 -13.54 -12.52 5.80
N GLN A 187 -13.91 -11.65 6.74
CA GLN A 187 -12.98 -10.77 7.46
C GLN A 187 -11.87 -11.57 8.15
N VAL A 188 -12.24 -12.62 8.89
CA VAL A 188 -11.26 -13.51 9.54
C VAL A 188 -10.42 -14.28 8.52
N SER A 189 -11.03 -14.68 7.40
CA SER A 189 -10.32 -15.39 6.33
C SER A 189 -9.32 -14.51 5.59
N GLY A 190 -9.56 -13.20 5.55
CA GLY A 190 -8.68 -12.20 4.93
C GLY A 190 -7.62 -11.63 5.88
N THR A 191 -7.61 -11.98 7.17
CA THR A 191 -6.65 -11.39 8.12
C THR A 191 -5.22 -11.89 7.91
N GLU A 192 -5.04 -13.04 7.26
CA GLU A 192 -3.73 -13.59 6.93
C GLU A 192 -3.04 -12.72 5.87
N GLU A 193 -1.89 -12.15 6.20
CA GLU A 193 -1.07 -11.38 5.25
C GLU A 193 -0.49 -12.33 4.19
N MET A 194 -0.79 -12.06 2.92
CA MET A 194 -0.12 -12.71 1.80
C MET A 194 0.99 -11.80 1.27
N VAL A 195 2.15 -12.40 0.98
CA VAL A 195 3.31 -11.70 0.41
C VAL A 195 3.29 -11.87 -1.11
N PHE A 196 3.34 -10.76 -1.84
CA PHE A 196 3.43 -10.72 -3.30
C PHE A 196 4.78 -10.18 -3.75
N ASN A 197 5.22 -10.69 -4.91
CA ASN A 197 6.42 -10.22 -5.58
C ASN A 197 6.10 -8.97 -6.42
N ALA A 198 6.81 -7.87 -6.18
CA ALA A 198 6.64 -6.61 -6.89
C ALA A 198 7.07 -6.66 -8.37
N GLY A 199 7.94 -7.61 -8.75
CA GLY A 199 8.37 -7.81 -10.14
C GLY A 199 7.41 -8.67 -10.97
N GLU A 200 6.34 -9.18 -10.38
CA GLU A 200 5.36 -10.03 -11.03
C GLU A 200 3.98 -9.36 -11.04
N ASN A 201 3.13 -9.77 -11.97
CA ASN A 201 1.76 -9.26 -12.06
C ASN A 201 0.96 -9.66 -10.82
N ILE A 202 0.16 -8.72 -10.32
CA ILE A 202 -0.82 -8.97 -9.27
C ILE A 202 -2.21 -8.81 -9.88
N SER A 203 -2.99 -9.88 -9.84
CA SER A 203 -4.39 -9.88 -10.28
C SER A 203 -5.28 -9.26 -9.21
N ILE A 204 -6.12 -8.33 -9.65
CA ILE A 204 -7.13 -7.65 -8.84
C ILE A 204 -8.49 -7.88 -9.50
N LYS A 205 -9.40 -8.57 -8.82
CA LYS A 205 -10.70 -8.95 -9.38
C LYS A 205 -11.83 -8.61 -8.41
N LYS A 206 -12.85 -7.89 -8.87
CA LYS A 206 -14.09 -7.74 -8.11
C LYS A 206 -14.93 -9.02 -8.21
N GLU A 207 -15.33 -9.57 -7.08
CA GLU A 207 -16.15 -10.79 -7.00
C GLU A 207 -17.43 -10.54 -6.22
N LEU A 208 -18.53 -11.15 -6.67
CA LEU A 208 -19.82 -11.07 -6.01
C LEU A 208 -20.12 -12.36 -5.25
N ILE A 209 -20.57 -12.21 -4.02
CA ILE A 209 -21.02 -13.32 -3.18
C ILE A 209 -22.52 -13.19 -3.03
N TYR A 210 -23.24 -14.17 -3.57
CA TYR A 210 -24.69 -14.22 -3.57
C TYR A 210 -25.20 -14.89 -2.30
N VAL A 211 -26.18 -14.26 -1.66
CA VAL A 211 -26.81 -14.71 -0.43
C VAL A 211 -28.32 -14.73 -0.63
N LYS A 212 -28.95 -15.85 -0.31
CA LYS A 212 -30.40 -16.03 -0.35
C LYS A 212 -30.96 -15.96 1.06
N ASP A 213 -31.77 -14.95 1.33
CA ASP A 213 -32.56 -14.84 2.55
C ASP A 213 -34.04 -15.01 2.22
N ASN A 214 -34.63 -16.11 2.70
CA ASN A 214 -35.98 -16.56 2.37
C ASN A 214 -36.23 -16.66 0.85
N GLU A 215 -36.82 -15.62 0.25
CA GLU A 215 -37.17 -15.55 -1.18
C GLU A 215 -36.34 -14.52 -1.96
N GLU A 216 -35.52 -13.70 -1.29
CA GLU A 216 -34.73 -12.65 -1.93
C GLU A 216 -33.27 -13.08 -2.06
N VAL A 217 -32.70 -12.91 -3.26
CA VAL A 217 -31.27 -13.10 -3.51
C VAL A 217 -30.63 -11.73 -3.53
N SER A 218 -29.71 -11.51 -2.60
CA SER A 218 -28.84 -10.34 -2.53
C SER A 218 -27.42 -10.74 -2.91
N ALA A 219 -26.59 -9.77 -3.25
CA ALA A 219 -25.16 -9.98 -3.42
C ALA A 219 -24.41 -8.86 -2.72
N PHE A 220 -23.20 -9.17 -2.24
CA PHE A 220 -22.26 -8.14 -1.84
C PHE A 220 -20.92 -8.35 -2.52
N GLY A 221 -20.24 -7.24 -2.82
CA GLY A 221 -18.93 -7.25 -3.46
C GLY A 221 -17.77 -7.47 -2.49
N CYS A 222 -16.73 -8.13 -2.97
CA CYS A 222 -15.38 -8.12 -2.40
C CYS A 222 -14.34 -7.99 -3.52
N VAL A 223 -13.12 -7.61 -3.17
CA VAL A 223 -12.00 -7.56 -4.11
C VAL A 223 -11.04 -8.68 -3.78
N LEU A 224 -10.76 -9.51 -4.76
CA LEU A 224 -9.76 -10.57 -4.69
C LEU A 224 -8.44 -10.00 -5.19
N VAL A 225 -7.38 -10.23 -4.43
CA VAL A 225 -6.01 -9.86 -4.79
C VAL A 225 -5.15 -11.11 -4.72
N TYR A 226 -4.52 -11.48 -5.82
CA TYR A 226 -3.73 -12.71 -5.91
C TYR A 226 -2.63 -12.61 -6.96
N GLN A 227 -1.73 -13.58 -6.91
CA GLN A 227 -0.61 -13.77 -7.84
C GLN A 227 -0.53 -15.26 -8.17
#